data_AF-A0A9R0Z591-F1
#
_entry.id   AF-A0A9R0Z591-F1
#
_cell.length_a   1.000
_cell.length_b   1.000
_cell.length_c   1.000
_cell.angle_alpha   90.00
_cell.angle_beta   90.00
_cell.angle_gamma   90.00
#
_symmetry.space_group_name_H-M   'P 1'
#
loop_
_entity.id
_entity.type
_entity.pdbx_description
1 polymer ?
#
loop_
_entity_poly.entity_id
_entity_poly.type
_entity_poly.pdbx_seq_one_letter_code
_entity_poly.pdbx_strand_id
1 'polypeptide(L)'
;MSSFTLCRYVHQGKGMLQRHQLLAEFDELFESDKEKYAPFEDILRAAQEAIVLPPWVALAIRPRPGVWDYIRVNVSELAVEELTVSEYLAFKEQLVDEHASSKFVLELDFEPFNASFPRPSMSKSIGNGVQFLNRHLSSKLFQDKESLYPLLNFLKAHNYKGTTMMLNDRIQSLRGLQSALRKAEEYLVSIPEDTPSSEFNHRFQELGLEKGWGDTAKRVHDTIHLLLDLLEAPDPASLEKFLGTIPMMFNVVILSPHGYFAQSNVLGYPDTGGQVVYILDQVRALENEMLLRIKQQGLDITPKILINQVVA
;
A
#
# COMPACT_ATOMS: atom_id res chain seq x y z
N MET A 1 -28.92 -30.37 -13.95
CA MET A 1 -28.46 -31.24 -12.84
C MET A 1 -27.60 -30.52 -11.82
N SER A 2 -26.74 -29.56 -12.21
CA SER A 2 -26.49 -28.34 -11.41
C SER A 2 -27.81 -27.71 -10.90
N SER A 3 -28.85 -27.81 -11.73
CA SER A 3 -30.26 -27.63 -11.39
C SER A 3 -30.71 -28.22 -10.05
N PHE A 4 -30.26 -29.41 -9.60
CA PHE A 4 -30.80 -30.02 -8.37
C PHE A 4 -30.33 -29.29 -7.10
N THR A 5 -29.06 -28.91 -7.04
CA THR A 5 -28.51 -28.10 -5.94
C THR A 5 -29.09 -26.69 -5.97
N LEU A 6 -29.16 -26.06 -7.15
CA LEU A 6 -29.76 -24.73 -7.30
C LEU A 6 -31.27 -24.76 -7.03
N CYS A 7 -31.96 -25.85 -7.34
CA CYS A 7 -33.35 -26.09 -6.95
C CYS A 7 -33.46 -26.10 -5.43
N ARG A 8 -32.61 -26.82 -4.69
CA ARG A 8 -32.67 -26.79 -3.21
C ARG A 8 -32.49 -25.37 -2.67
N TYR A 9 -31.58 -24.58 -3.23
CA TYR A 9 -31.45 -23.16 -2.86
C TYR A 9 -32.73 -22.36 -3.11
N VAL A 10 -33.35 -22.52 -4.28
CA VAL A 10 -34.62 -21.86 -4.60
C VAL A 10 -35.78 -22.34 -3.70
N HIS A 11 -35.80 -23.62 -3.31
CA HIS A 11 -36.81 -24.19 -2.41
C HIS A 11 -36.72 -23.64 -0.98
N GLN A 12 -35.53 -23.19 -0.56
CA GLN A 12 -35.36 -22.50 0.73
C GLN A 12 -35.99 -21.09 0.72
N GLY A 13 -36.37 -20.59 -0.47
CA GLY A 13 -37.05 -19.32 -0.65
C GLY A 13 -36.10 -18.14 -0.87
N LYS A 14 -36.68 -16.94 -0.83
CA LYS A 14 -35.95 -15.67 -0.97
C LYS A 14 -34.95 -15.52 0.18
N GLY A 15 -33.66 -15.39 -0.11
CA GLY A 15 -32.65 -15.33 0.93
C GLY A 15 -31.21 -15.15 0.44
N MET A 16 -30.29 -15.06 1.40
CA MET A 16 -28.85 -15.03 1.17
C MET A 16 -28.22 -16.28 1.81
N LEU A 17 -27.39 -16.98 1.03
CA LEU A 17 -26.65 -18.16 1.46
C LEU A 17 -25.17 -17.84 1.58
N GLN A 18 -24.60 -18.17 2.73
CA GLN A 18 -23.18 -18.08 3.01
C GLN A 18 -22.44 -19.31 2.48
N ARG A 19 -21.14 -19.18 2.22
CA ARG A 19 -20.30 -20.27 1.71
C ARG A 19 -20.49 -21.63 2.41
N HIS A 20 -20.56 -21.65 3.74
CA HIS A 20 -20.72 -22.91 4.49
C HIS A 20 -22.08 -23.57 4.23
N GLN A 21 -23.13 -22.79 4.01
CA GLN A 21 -24.47 -23.29 3.66
C GLN A 21 -24.51 -23.81 2.22
N LEU A 22 -23.85 -23.11 1.29
CA LEU A 22 -23.72 -23.56 -0.10
C LEU A 22 -23.06 -24.94 -0.19
N LEU A 23 -21.97 -25.11 0.55
CA LEU A 23 -21.21 -26.37 0.56
C LEU A 23 -21.98 -27.49 1.26
N ALA A 24 -22.66 -27.22 2.38
CA ALA A 24 -23.43 -28.22 3.10
C ALA A 24 -24.53 -28.85 2.22
N GLU A 25 -25.29 -28.02 1.50
CA GLU A 25 -26.34 -28.50 0.58
C GLU A 25 -25.79 -29.28 -0.62
N PHE A 26 -24.58 -28.93 -1.07
CA PHE A 26 -23.90 -29.67 -2.13
C PHE A 26 -23.43 -31.04 -1.63
N ASP A 27 -22.77 -31.08 -0.46
CA ASP A 27 -22.26 -32.32 0.13
C ASP A 27 -23.38 -33.32 0.46
N GLU A 28 -24.54 -32.85 0.94
CA GLU A 28 -25.73 -33.70 1.19
C GLU A 28 -26.27 -34.38 -0.08
N LEU A 29 -26.13 -33.75 -1.25
CA LEU A 29 -26.69 -34.27 -2.50
C LEU A 29 -25.80 -35.31 -3.18
N PHE A 30 -24.49 -35.30 -2.91
CA PHE A 30 -23.50 -36.01 -3.73
C PHE A 30 -22.50 -36.83 -2.91
N GLU A 31 -22.95 -37.51 -1.84
CA GLU A 31 -22.09 -38.43 -1.07
C GLU A 31 -21.51 -39.58 -1.91
N SER A 32 -22.18 -40.04 -2.98
CA SER A 32 -21.81 -41.25 -3.72
C SER A 32 -21.17 -41.06 -5.12
N ASP A 33 -21.21 -39.87 -5.74
CA ASP A 33 -20.82 -39.65 -7.15
C ASP A 33 -19.94 -38.40 -7.39
N LYS A 34 -19.02 -38.07 -6.47
CA LYS A 34 -18.25 -36.80 -6.49
C LYS A 34 -17.41 -36.57 -7.76
N GLU A 35 -16.82 -37.60 -8.35
CA GLU A 35 -15.92 -37.46 -9.51
C GLU A 35 -16.61 -36.88 -10.77
N LYS A 36 -17.92 -37.09 -10.93
CA LYS A 36 -18.68 -36.62 -12.10
C LYS A 36 -19.02 -35.13 -12.04
N TYR A 37 -18.93 -34.52 -10.86
CA TYR A 37 -19.39 -33.14 -10.59
C TYR A 37 -18.27 -32.18 -10.22
N ALA A 38 -17.01 -32.63 -10.29
CA ALA A 38 -15.84 -31.85 -9.90
C ALA A 38 -15.80 -30.40 -10.48
N PRO A 39 -16.13 -30.15 -11.77
CA PRO A 39 -16.09 -28.77 -12.29
C PRO A 39 -17.13 -27.83 -11.67
N PHE A 40 -18.31 -28.35 -11.31
CA PHE A 40 -19.35 -27.55 -10.66
C PHE A 40 -19.08 -27.38 -9.17
N GLU A 41 -18.53 -28.42 -8.54
CA GLU A 41 -18.01 -28.38 -7.18
C GLU A 41 -16.94 -27.30 -7.01
N ASP A 42 -15.99 -27.20 -7.95
CA ASP A 42 -14.93 -26.18 -7.93
C ASP A 42 -15.52 -24.75 -7.94
N ILE A 43 -16.55 -24.52 -8.75
CA ILE A 43 -17.27 -23.23 -8.79
C ILE A 43 -17.96 -22.94 -7.47
N LEU A 44 -18.67 -23.92 -6.88
CA LEU A 44 -19.34 -23.75 -5.59
C LEU A 44 -18.34 -23.59 -4.44
N ARG A 45 -17.18 -24.25 -4.50
CA ARG A 45 -16.08 -24.08 -3.53
C ARG A 45 -15.44 -22.71 -3.63
N ALA A 46 -15.40 -22.13 -4.82
CA ALA A 46 -14.94 -20.76 -5.06
C ALA A 46 -16.01 -19.70 -4.73
N ALA A 47 -17.30 -20.05 -4.77
CA ALA A 47 -18.39 -19.16 -4.38
C ALA A 47 -18.28 -18.73 -2.91
N GLN A 48 -18.40 -17.43 -2.66
CA GLN A 48 -18.36 -16.85 -1.31
C GLN A 48 -19.76 -16.66 -0.73
N GLU A 49 -20.71 -16.32 -1.58
CA GLU A 49 -22.11 -16.11 -1.23
C GLU A 49 -23.01 -16.36 -2.44
N ALA A 50 -24.27 -16.69 -2.18
CA ALA A 50 -25.33 -16.72 -3.18
C ALA A 50 -26.53 -15.89 -2.74
N ILE A 51 -27.14 -15.18 -3.67
CA ILE A 51 -28.40 -14.47 -3.48
C ILE A 51 -29.48 -15.24 -4.22
N VAL A 52 -30.56 -15.60 -3.53
CA VAL A 52 -31.67 -16.37 -4.08
C VAL A 52 -32.89 -15.44 -4.18
N LEU A 53 -33.27 -15.12 -5.42
CA LEU A 53 -34.54 -14.46 -5.75
C LEU A 53 -35.25 -15.36 -6.77
N PRO A 54 -36.13 -16.28 -6.33
CA PRO A 54 -36.74 -17.27 -7.23
C PRO A 54 -37.32 -16.65 -8.51
N PRO A 55 -37.04 -17.21 -9.71
CA PRO A 55 -36.31 -18.46 -10.00
C PRO A 55 -34.78 -18.31 -10.14
N TRP A 56 -34.23 -17.14 -9.81
CA TRP A 56 -32.82 -16.79 -10.01
C TRP A 56 -31.96 -17.06 -8.78
N VAL A 57 -30.75 -17.55 -9.03
CA VAL A 57 -29.67 -17.66 -8.04
C VAL A 57 -28.45 -16.90 -8.57
N ALA A 58 -28.08 -15.80 -7.93
CA ALA A 58 -26.85 -15.07 -8.24
C ALA A 58 -25.70 -15.54 -7.35
N LEU A 59 -24.53 -15.77 -7.91
CA LEU A 59 -23.34 -16.29 -7.23
C LEU A 59 -22.20 -15.27 -7.32
N ALA A 60 -21.56 -14.97 -6.19
CA ALA A 60 -20.29 -14.26 -6.15
C ALA A 60 -19.14 -15.27 -6.03
N ILE A 61 -18.42 -15.47 -7.13
CA ILE A 61 -17.38 -16.48 -7.27
C ILE A 61 -16.03 -15.81 -7.09
N ARG A 62 -15.17 -16.41 -6.26
CA ARG A 62 -13.81 -15.91 -6.00
C ARG A 62 -12.78 -16.99 -6.33
N PRO A 63 -12.39 -17.15 -7.61
CA PRO A 63 -11.47 -18.21 -8.02
C PRO A 63 -10.09 -18.08 -7.34
N ARG A 64 -9.65 -16.85 -7.09
CA ARG A 64 -8.38 -16.55 -6.42
C ARG A 64 -8.41 -15.20 -5.69
N PRO A 65 -7.47 -14.93 -4.76
CA PRO A 65 -7.45 -13.65 -4.07
C PRO A 65 -7.36 -12.44 -5.00
N GLY A 66 -8.33 -11.55 -4.88
CA GLY A 66 -8.44 -10.31 -5.64
C GLY A 66 -9.12 -10.44 -7.01
N VAL A 67 -9.64 -11.61 -7.38
CA VAL A 67 -10.40 -11.83 -8.62
C VAL A 67 -11.79 -12.34 -8.27
N TRP A 68 -12.80 -11.73 -8.89
CA TRP A 68 -14.20 -12.02 -8.66
C TRP A 68 -14.93 -12.13 -9.99
N ASP A 69 -15.80 -13.12 -10.08
CA ASP A 69 -16.73 -13.31 -11.19
C ASP A 69 -18.14 -13.36 -10.59
N TYR A 70 -19.09 -12.69 -11.24
CA TYR A 70 -20.48 -12.66 -10.81
C TYR A 70 -21.35 -13.28 -11.89
N ILE A 71 -22.20 -14.22 -11.51
CA ILE A 71 -23.12 -14.86 -12.44
C ILE A 71 -24.51 -14.94 -11.81
N ARG A 72 -25.56 -14.98 -12.63
CA ARG A 72 -26.89 -15.45 -12.21
C ARG A 72 -27.31 -16.66 -13.02
N VAL A 73 -28.02 -17.56 -12.35
CA VAL A 73 -28.54 -18.79 -12.94
C VAL A 73 -30.06 -18.80 -12.80
N ASN A 74 -30.77 -18.92 -13.92
CA ASN A 74 -32.19 -19.24 -13.92
C ASN A 74 -32.35 -20.74 -13.69
N VAL A 75 -32.93 -21.13 -12.56
CA VAL A 75 -33.03 -22.55 -12.20
C VAL A 75 -34.07 -23.30 -13.05
N SER A 76 -35.09 -22.59 -13.56
CA SER A 76 -36.15 -23.16 -14.41
C SER A 76 -35.68 -23.38 -15.85
N GLU A 77 -34.92 -22.43 -16.40
CA GLU A 77 -34.46 -22.46 -17.80
C GLU A 77 -33.04 -22.99 -17.97
N LEU A 78 -32.29 -23.14 -16.86
CA LEU A 78 -30.87 -23.50 -16.84
C LEU A 78 -29.98 -22.56 -17.66
N ALA A 79 -30.40 -21.29 -17.74
CA ALA A 79 -29.63 -20.21 -18.35
C ALA A 79 -28.65 -19.63 -17.31
N VAL A 80 -27.41 -19.39 -17.73
CA VAL A 80 -26.39 -18.71 -16.94
C VAL A 80 -26.04 -17.41 -17.63
N GLU A 81 -26.04 -16.32 -16.87
CA GLU A 81 -25.69 -15.00 -17.35
C GLU A 81 -24.58 -14.41 -16.48
N GLU A 82 -23.57 -13.84 -17.11
CA GLU A 82 -22.54 -13.06 -16.42
C GLU A 82 -23.13 -11.72 -15.99
N LEU A 83 -22.78 -11.28 -14.78
CA LEU A 83 -23.19 -10.03 -14.21
C LEU A 83 -21.98 -9.12 -14.04
N THR A 84 -22.19 -7.83 -14.28
CA THR A 84 -21.32 -6.78 -13.78
C THR A 84 -21.44 -6.64 -12.27
N VAL A 85 -20.47 -5.96 -11.64
CA VAL A 85 -20.52 -5.68 -10.20
C VAL A 85 -21.79 -4.91 -9.82
N SER A 86 -22.16 -3.87 -10.59
CA SER A 86 -23.36 -3.08 -10.33
C SER A 86 -24.64 -3.90 -10.47
N GLU A 87 -24.73 -4.80 -11.47
CA GLU A 87 -25.90 -5.69 -11.62
C GLU A 87 -26.02 -6.70 -10.48
N TYR A 88 -24.89 -7.26 -10.01
CA TYR A 88 -24.90 -8.16 -8.86
C TYR A 88 -25.33 -7.45 -7.58
N LEU A 89 -24.83 -6.23 -7.34
CA LEU A 89 -25.21 -5.43 -6.18
C LEU A 89 -26.68 -5.01 -6.24
N ALA A 90 -27.18 -4.60 -7.40
CA ALA A 90 -28.61 -4.30 -7.59
C ALA A 90 -29.49 -5.52 -7.30
N PHE A 91 -29.05 -6.72 -7.69
CA PHE A 91 -29.74 -7.97 -7.35
C PHE A 91 -29.74 -8.24 -5.83
N LYS A 92 -28.65 -7.88 -5.13
CA LYS A 92 -28.55 -7.97 -3.67
C LYS A 92 -29.44 -6.94 -2.96
N GLU A 93 -29.61 -5.75 -3.52
CA GLU A 93 -30.51 -4.71 -2.99
C GLU A 93 -31.98 -5.15 -3.07
N GLN A 94 -32.39 -5.78 -4.18
CA GLN A 94 -33.74 -6.35 -4.37
C GLN A 94 -34.11 -7.41 -3.31
N LEU A 95 -33.10 -8.04 -2.69
CA LEU A 95 -33.34 -8.96 -1.57
C LEU A 95 -33.97 -8.24 -0.38
N VAL A 96 -33.54 -7.00 -0.11
CA VAL A 96 -33.99 -6.21 1.04
C VAL A 96 -35.19 -5.32 0.67
N ASP A 97 -35.11 -4.64 -0.47
CA ASP A 97 -36.16 -3.76 -0.97
C ASP A 97 -36.50 -4.08 -2.43
N GLU A 98 -37.66 -4.71 -2.63
CA GLU A 98 -38.16 -5.11 -3.95
C GLU A 98 -38.43 -3.93 -4.89
N HIS A 99 -38.52 -2.71 -4.32
CA HIS A 99 -38.76 -1.47 -5.07
C HIS A 99 -37.50 -0.59 -5.17
N ALA A 100 -36.31 -1.13 -4.85
CA ALA A 100 -35.03 -0.45 -5.00
C ALA A 100 -34.61 -0.22 -6.47
N SER A 101 -35.53 0.26 -7.31
CA SER A 101 -35.29 0.65 -8.70
C SER A 101 -35.31 2.18 -8.85
N SER A 102 -34.58 2.89 -7.99
CA SER A 102 -34.31 4.30 -8.28
C SER A 102 -33.43 4.39 -9.52
N LYS A 103 -33.81 5.24 -10.49
CA LYS A 103 -33.02 5.42 -11.72
C LYS A 103 -31.66 6.10 -11.49
N PHE A 104 -31.43 6.68 -10.31
CA PHE A 104 -30.25 7.46 -9.98
C PHE A 104 -29.74 7.12 -8.57
N VAL A 105 -29.37 5.86 -8.36
CA VAL A 105 -28.63 5.44 -7.17
C VAL A 105 -27.18 5.93 -7.29
N LEU A 106 -26.59 6.39 -6.19
CA LEU A 106 -25.19 6.80 -6.17
C LEU A 106 -24.29 5.57 -6.21
N GLU A 107 -23.54 5.40 -7.30
CA GLU A 107 -22.48 4.40 -7.41
C GLU A 107 -21.12 5.03 -7.08
N LEU A 108 -20.38 4.43 -6.14
CA LEU A 108 -19.04 4.85 -5.78
C LEU A 108 -18.01 4.04 -6.56
N ASP A 109 -17.52 4.61 -7.68
CA ASP A 109 -16.49 4.00 -8.51
C ASP A 109 -15.14 4.73 -8.37
N PHE A 110 -14.15 4.02 -7.80
CA PHE A 110 -12.77 4.50 -7.64
C PHE A 110 -11.82 3.96 -8.71
N GLU A 111 -12.26 3.08 -9.61
CA GLU A 111 -11.39 2.50 -10.63
C GLU A 111 -10.79 3.54 -11.59
N PRO A 112 -11.57 4.49 -12.14
CA PRO A 112 -11.05 5.53 -13.04
C PRO A 112 -9.99 6.43 -12.39
N PHE A 113 -10.14 6.72 -11.09
CA PHE A 113 -9.23 7.57 -10.33
C PHE A 113 -7.86 6.91 -10.08
N ASN A 114 -7.79 5.58 -10.18
CA ASN A 114 -6.58 4.81 -9.95
C ASN A 114 -5.90 4.36 -11.26
N ALA A 115 -6.39 4.78 -12.43
CA ALA A 115 -5.87 4.34 -13.73
C ALA A 115 -4.42 4.79 -14.00
N SER A 116 -3.97 5.89 -13.38
CA SER A 116 -2.59 6.36 -13.49
C SER A 116 -1.59 5.52 -12.69
N PHE A 117 -2.06 4.70 -11.75
CA PHE A 117 -1.20 3.85 -10.95
C PHE A 117 -1.10 2.46 -11.58
N PRO A 118 0.13 1.94 -11.77
CA PRO A 118 0.30 0.60 -12.29
C PRO A 118 -0.29 -0.42 -11.28
N ARG A 119 -1.02 -1.42 -11.77
CA ARG A 119 -1.63 -2.46 -10.93
C ARG A 119 -0.92 -3.80 -11.10
N PRO A 120 -0.44 -4.44 -10.01
CA PRO A 120 0.09 -5.78 -10.11
C PRO A 120 -1.03 -6.79 -10.37
N SER A 121 -0.87 -7.64 -11.39
CA SER A 121 -1.85 -8.68 -11.76
C SER A 121 -1.67 -10.01 -11.02
N MET A 122 -0.57 -10.18 -10.28
CA MET A 122 -0.26 -11.42 -9.59
C MET A 122 -0.64 -11.34 -8.11
N SER A 123 -1.41 -12.32 -7.61
CA SER A 123 -1.85 -12.34 -6.20
C SER A 123 -0.68 -12.36 -5.20
N LYS A 124 0.50 -12.89 -5.57
CA LYS A 124 1.72 -12.84 -4.74
C LYS A 124 2.25 -11.42 -4.46
N SER A 125 1.79 -10.44 -5.23
CA SER A 125 2.18 -9.03 -5.07
C SER A 125 1.26 -8.27 -4.11
N ILE A 126 0.17 -8.89 -3.64
CA ILE A 126 -0.70 -8.30 -2.61
C ILE A 126 0.12 -8.11 -1.32
N GLY A 127 0.08 -6.91 -0.75
CA GLY A 127 0.88 -6.52 0.42
C GLY A 127 2.30 -6.03 0.09
N ASN A 128 2.77 -6.18 -1.16
CA ASN A 128 4.13 -5.81 -1.60
C ASN A 128 4.14 -4.57 -2.53
N GLY A 129 3.28 -3.59 -2.25
CA GLY A 129 3.06 -2.42 -3.11
C GLY A 129 4.32 -1.59 -3.33
N VAL A 130 5.14 -1.38 -2.28
CA VAL A 130 6.38 -0.59 -2.37
C VAL A 130 7.40 -1.21 -3.33
N GLN A 131 7.57 -2.54 -3.30
CA GLN A 131 8.48 -3.25 -4.21
C GLN A 131 8.02 -3.16 -5.67
N PHE A 132 6.71 -3.13 -5.90
CA PHE A 132 6.16 -2.92 -7.23
C PHE A 132 6.35 -1.47 -7.70
N LEU A 133 6.10 -0.49 -6.82
CA LEU A 133 6.32 0.92 -7.09
C LEU A 133 7.80 1.23 -7.36
N ASN A 134 8.73 0.67 -6.59
CA ASN A 134 10.17 0.83 -6.79
C ASN A 134 10.61 0.32 -8.17
N ARG A 135 10.08 -0.83 -8.61
CA ARG A 135 10.32 -1.35 -9.97
C ARG A 135 9.76 -0.43 -11.05
N HIS A 136 8.55 0.08 -10.85
CA HIS A 136 7.94 1.01 -11.79
C HIS A 136 8.71 2.34 -11.89
N LEU A 137 9.06 2.94 -10.75
CA LEU A 137 9.82 4.19 -10.69
C LEU A 137 11.22 4.01 -11.29
N SER A 138 11.96 2.96 -10.93
CA SER A 138 13.28 2.66 -11.52
C SER A 138 13.18 2.51 -13.04
N SER A 139 12.20 1.76 -13.56
CA SER A 139 11.99 1.65 -15.01
C SER A 139 11.69 3.00 -15.67
N LYS A 140 10.91 3.86 -15.01
CA LYS A 140 10.57 5.19 -15.54
C LYS A 140 11.79 6.12 -15.55
N LEU A 141 12.56 6.13 -14.46
CA LEU A 141 13.82 6.89 -14.35
C LEU A 141 14.86 6.45 -15.37
N PHE A 142 14.89 5.15 -15.71
CA PHE A 142 15.82 4.62 -16.70
C PHE A 142 15.46 5.04 -18.15
N GLN A 143 14.17 5.07 -18.47
CA GLN A 143 13.69 5.38 -19.81
C GLN A 143 13.81 6.87 -20.18
N ASP A 144 13.67 7.75 -19.20
CA ASP A 144 13.62 9.19 -19.43
C ASP A 144 14.47 9.96 -18.41
N LYS A 145 15.54 10.61 -18.89
CA LYS A 145 16.41 11.43 -18.05
C LYS A 145 15.69 12.64 -17.45
N GLU A 146 14.65 13.15 -18.10
CA GLU A 146 13.85 14.26 -17.54
C GLU A 146 13.06 13.79 -16.31
N SER A 147 12.77 12.49 -16.20
CA SER A 147 12.10 11.91 -15.02
C SER A 147 12.94 11.95 -13.74
N LEU A 148 14.24 12.34 -13.80
CA LEU A 148 15.09 12.58 -12.63
C LEU A 148 14.96 14.01 -12.07
N TYR A 149 14.41 14.97 -12.81
CA TYR A 149 14.20 16.33 -12.28
C TYR A 149 13.30 16.38 -11.05
N PRO A 150 12.21 15.60 -10.93
CA PRO A 150 11.46 15.48 -9.70
C PRO A 150 12.33 15.12 -8.48
N LEU A 151 13.32 14.22 -8.65
CA LEU A 151 14.24 13.86 -7.57
C LEU A 151 15.17 15.02 -7.21
N LEU A 152 15.74 15.71 -8.20
CA LEU A 152 16.55 16.90 -7.98
C LEU A 152 15.75 17.98 -7.23
N ASN A 153 14.54 18.28 -7.70
CA ASN A 153 13.67 19.28 -7.09
C ASN A 153 13.25 18.88 -5.68
N PHE A 154 12.97 17.60 -5.45
CA PHE A 154 12.67 17.06 -4.13
C PHE A 154 13.82 17.30 -3.15
N LEU A 155 15.06 16.97 -3.55
CA LEU A 155 16.25 17.18 -2.72
C LEU A 155 16.53 18.67 -2.45
N LYS A 156 16.31 19.55 -3.45
CA LYS A 156 16.49 21.01 -3.28
C LYS A 156 15.44 21.66 -2.39
N ALA A 157 14.19 21.20 -2.49
CA ALA A 157 13.09 21.73 -1.68
C ALA A 157 13.12 21.23 -0.23
N HIS A 158 14.03 20.31 0.10
CA HIS A 158 14.08 19.67 1.40
C HIS A 158 14.60 20.62 2.47
N ASN A 159 13.71 21.02 3.38
CA ASN A 159 13.98 21.96 4.46
C ASN A 159 13.23 21.52 5.73
N TYR A 160 13.85 21.74 6.89
CA TYR A 160 13.18 21.57 8.18
C TYR A 160 13.49 22.74 9.11
N LYS A 161 12.44 23.40 9.62
CA LYS A 161 12.54 24.55 10.54
C LYS A 161 13.50 25.65 10.05
N GLY A 162 13.55 25.89 8.74
CA GLY A 162 14.41 26.90 8.14
C GLY A 162 15.82 26.40 7.79
N THR A 163 16.20 25.19 8.20
CA THR A 163 17.48 24.58 7.82
C THR A 163 17.31 23.80 6.50
N THR A 164 17.99 24.26 5.45
CA THR A 164 18.07 23.54 4.17
C THR A 164 18.91 22.28 4.35
N MET A 165 18.48 21.20 3.70
CA MET A 165 19.13 19.89 3.74
C MET A 165 19.37 19.36 2.33
N MET A 166 20.24 18.38 2.21
CA MET A 166 20.63 17.73 0.96
C MET A 166 21.28 18.70 -0.04
N LEU A 167 20.50 19.49 -0.77
CA LEU A 167 20.97 20.36 -1.85
C LEU A 167 20.56 21.81 -1.63
N ASN A 168 21.45 22.75 -1.93
CA ASN A 168 21.13 24.18 -1.96
C ASN A 168 20.98 24.72 -3.38
N ASP A 169 20.72 26.03 -3.48
CA ASP A 169 20.46 26.74 -4.74
C ASP A 169 21.65 26.84 -5.68
N ARG A 170 22.85 26.35 -5.31
CA ARG A 170 23.97 26.26 -6.27
C ARG A 170 23.72 25.18 -7.32
N ILE A 171 22.90 24.17 -7.01
CA ILE A 171 22.60 23.07 -7.94
C ILE A 171 21.29 23.38 -8.70
N GLN A 172 21.41 23.69 -9.99
CA GLN A 172 20.26 24.08 -10.83
C GLN A 172 19.92 23.08 -11.94
N SER A 173 20.75 22.06 -12.16
CA SER A 173 20.52 21.05 -13.21
C SER A 173 21.08 19.69 -12.81
N LEU A 174 20.63 18.63 -13.48
CA LEU A 174 21.15 17.27 -13.30
C LEU A 174 22.65 17.17 -13.59
N ARG A 175 23.16 17.92 -14.59
CA ARG A 175 24.60 17.99 -14.89
C ARG A 175 25.37 18.66 -13.75
N GLY A 176 24.82 19.73 -13.18
CA GLY A 176 25.40 20.39 -12.01
C GLY A 176 25.45 19.47 -10.79
N LEU A 177 24.37 18.73 -10.55
CA LEU A 177 24.28 17.73 -9.49
C LEU A 177 25.36 16.66 -9.66
N GLN A 178 25.42 16.03 -10.83
CA GLN A 178 26.40 14.96 -11.10
C GLN A 178 27.86 15.47 -10.94
N SER A 179 28.15 16.69 -11.38
CA SER A 179 29.47 17.29 -11.21
C SER A 179 29.82 17.56 -9.74
N ALA A 180 28.86 18.06 -8.96
CA ALA A 180 29.05 18.30 -7.52
C ALA A 180 29.28 17.00 -6.75
N LEU A 181 28.48 15.96 -7.03
CA LEU A 181 28.59 14.66 -6.39
C LEU A 181 29.94 13.99 -6.69
N ARG A 182 30.43 14.03 -7.94
CA ARG A 182 31.76 13.48 -8.28
C ARG A 182 32.91 14.20 -7.57
N LYS A 183 32.86 15.53 -7.49
CA LYS A 183 33.86 16.32 -6.74
C LYS A 183 33.83 16.02 -5.24
N ALA A 184 32.64 15.78 -4.68
CA ALA A 184 32.47 15.39 -3.30
C ALA A 184 33.02 13.99 -3.05
N GLU A 185 32.72 13.02 -3.91
CA GLU A 185 33.25 11.65 -3.86
C GLU A 185 34.79 11.64 -3.92
N GLU A 186 35.40 12.33 -4.88
CA GLU A 186 36.87 12.46 -5.00
C GLU A 186 37.51 13.02 -3.71
N TYR A 187 36.86 13.99 -3.07
CA TYR A 187 37.36 14.54 -1.81
C TYR A 187 37.17 13.57 -0.63
N LEU A 188 36.03 12.89 -0.54
CA LEU A 188 35.77 11.93 0.55
C LEU A 188 36.75 10.76 0.54
N VAL A 189 37.18 10.31 -0.63
CA VAL A 189 38.22 9.27 -0.78
C VAL A 189 39.59 9.75 -0.27
N SER A 190 39.82 11.06 -0.20
CA SER A 190 41.09 11.65 0.25
C SER A 190 41.20 11.83 1.78
N ILE A 191 40.12 11.60 2.53
CA ILE A 191 40.07 11.77 3.98
C ILE A 191 39.75 10.44 4.71
N PRO A 192 40.06 10.29 6.01
CA PRO A 192 39.68 9.11 6.78
C PRO A 192 38.16 8.86 6.81
N GLU A 193 37.76 7.58 6.74
CA GLU A 193 36.35 7.14 6.70
C GLU A 193 35.52 7.57 7.92
N ASP A 194 36.19 7.71 9.07
CA ASP A 194 35.64 8.07 10.36
C ASP A 194 35.60 9.58 10.61
N THR A 195 36.12 10.40 9.67
CA THR A 195 36.07 11.87 9.77
C THR A 195 34.62 12.35 9.92
N PRO A 196 34.28 13.11 10.98
CA PRO A 196 32.95 13.66 11.19
C PRO A 196 32.55 14.66 10.10
N SER A 197 31.28 14.64 9.68
CA SER A 197 30.75 15.57 8.67
C SER A 197 30.91 17.04 9.03
N SER A 198 30.91 17.36 10.33
CA SER A 198 31.18 18.72 10.82
C SER A 198 32.50 19.31 10.34
N GLU A 199 33.52 18.49 10.08
CA GLU A 199 34.85 18.95 9.65
C GLU A 199 34.90 19.39 8.18
N PHE A 200 34.00 18.85 7.33
CA PHE A 200 34.00 19.13 5.89
C PHE A 200 32.71 19.78 5.36
N ASN A 201 31.71 20.01 6.21
CA ASN A 201 30.43 20.63 5.84
C ASN A 201 30.60 21.95 5.08
N HIS A 202 31.53 22.83 5.49
CA HIS A 202 31.76 24.11 4.81
C HIS A 202 32.17 23.92 3.34
N ARG A 203 33.09 22.98 3.08
CA ARG A 203 33.52 22.64 1.72
C ARG A 203 32.38 22.04 0.91
N PHE A 204 31.53 21.23 1.53
CA PHE A 204 30.34 20.65 0.88
C PHE A 204 29.31 21.71 0.49
N GLN A 205 29.09 22.70 1.36
CA GLN A 205 28.17 23.81 1.06
C GLN A 205 28.61 24.61 -0.16
N GLU A 206 29.91 24.80 -0.37
CA GLU A 206 30.46 25.43 -1.57
C GLU A 206 30.17 24.63 -2.85
N LEU A 207 30.14 23.29 -2.75
CA LEU A 207 29.73 22.39 -3.84
C LEU A 207 28.22 22.33 -4.05
N GLY A 208 27.44 22.91 -3.13
CA GLY A 208 25.98 22.90 -3.16
C GLY A 208 25.34 21.77 -2.36
N LEU A 209 26.11 21.07 -1.52
CA LEU A 209 25.67 19.97 -0.67
C LEU A 209 25.51 20.46 0.78
N GLU A 210 24.29 20.40 1.30
CA GLU A 210 23.96 20.74 2.69
C GLU A 210 24.05 19.50 3.59
N LYS A 211 23.69 19.64 4.88
CA LYS A 211 23.65 18.50 5.83
C LYS A 211 22.57 17.48 5.43
N GLY A 212 22.71 16.25 5.95
CA GLY A 212 21.72 15.17 5.77
C GLY A 212 22.21 13.97 4.95
N TRP A 213 23.47 13.97 4.49
CA TRP A 213 24.07 12.86 3.74
C TRP A 213 24.72 11.78 4.62
N GLY A 214 25.04 12.12 5.88
CA GLY A 214 25.76 11.23 6.79
C GLY A 214 26.44 11.97 7.94
N ASP A 215 26.70 11.25 9.02
CA ASP A 215 27.48 11.71 10.18
C ASP A 215 29.01 11.56 10.00
N THR A 216 29.46 10.60 9.18
CA THR A 216 30.89 10.38 8.88
C THR A 216 31.17 10.40 7.38
N ALA A 217 32.42 10.63 6.99
CA ALA A 217 32.89 10.63 5.61
C ALA A 217 32.47 9.36 4.85
N LYS A 218 32.60 8.18 5.47
CA LYS A 218 32.13 6.90 4.89
C LYS A 218 30.65 6.90 4.54
N ARG A 219 29.80 7.35 5.46
CA ARG A 219 28.34 7.32 5.26
C ARG A 219 27.89 8.34 4.23
N VAL A 220 28.52 9.51 4.22
CA VAL A 220 28.33 10.51 3.18
C VAL A 220 28.74 9.95 1.82
N HIS A 221 29.90 9.28 1.75
CA HIS A 221 30.37 8.62 0.53
C HIS A 221 29.37 7.58 0.03
N ASP A 222 28.93 6.66 0.89
CA ASP A 222 27.96 5.63 0.53
C ASP A 222 26.64 6.23 0.00
N THR A 223 26.15 7.30 0.62
CA THR A 223 24.91 7.96 0.20
C THR A 223 25.07 8.72 -1.12
N ILE A 224 26.22 9.38 -1.34
CA ILE A 224 26.55 10.04 -2.60
C ILE A 224 26.69 9.01 -3.73
N HIS A 225 27.36 7.89 -3.45
CA HIS A 225 27.54 6.80 -4.40
C HIS A 225 26.20 6.21 -4.85
N LEU A 226 25.27 5.97 -3.92
CA LEU A 226 23.91 5.53 -4.26
C LEU A 226 23.18 6.51 -5.20
N LEU A 227 23.35 7.82 -4.98
CA LEU A 227 22.74 8.82 -5.85
C LEU A 227 23.42 8.86 -7.22
N LEU A 228 24.75 8.70 -7.29
CA LEU A 228 25.47 8.59 -8.56
C LEU A 228 25.02 7.37 -9.36
N ASP A 229 24.90 6.21 -8.72
CA ASP A 229 24.36 4.99 -9.33
C ASP A 229 22.95 5.21 -9.88
N LEU A 230 22.08 5.89 -9.11
CA LEU A 230 20.73 6.21 -9.55
C LEU A 230 20.67 7.18 -10.74
N LEU A 231 21.61 8.13 -10.83
CA LEU A 231 21.70 9.05 -11.95
C LEU A 231 22.25 8.37 -13.22
N GLU A 232 23.01 7.29 -13.07
CA GLU A 232 23.63 6.56 -14.18
C GLU A 232 22.79 5.37 -14.65
N ALA A 233 22.38 4.51 -13.73
CA ALA A 233 21.61 3.29 -13.99
C ALA A 233 20.63 2.99 -12.84
N PRO A 234 19.43 3.61 -12.84
CA PRO A 234 18.46 3.41 -11.76
C PRO A 234 17.97 1.96 -11.65
N ASP A 235 18.17 1.33 -10.49
CA ASP A 235 17.57 0.04 -10.13
C ASP A 235 16.67 0.14 -8.89
N PRO A 236 15.74 -0.82 -8.70
CA PRO A 236 14.76 -0.75 -7.61
C PRO A 236 15.38 -0.77 -6.21
N ALA A 237 16.47 -1.51 -6.01
CA ALA A 237 17.10 -1.67 -4.70
C ALA A 237 17.89 -0.41 -4.31
N SER A 238 18.64 0.17 -5.25
CA SER A 238 19.33 1.44 -5.02
C SER A 238 18.35 2.58 -4.76
N LEU A 239 17.21 2.60 -5.49
CA LEU A 239 16.19 3.63 -5.31
C LEU A 239 15.57 3.55 -3.91
N GLU A 240 15.19 2.34 -3.48
CA GLU A 240 14.65 2.10 -2.14
C GLU A 240 15.65 2.49 -1.05
N LYS A 241 16.91 2.07 -1.22
CA LYS A 241 17.98 2.35 -0.25
C LYS A 241 18.24 3.86 -0.15
N PHE A 242 18.35 4.56 -1.28
CA PHE A 242 18.57 6.00 -1.29
C PHE A 242 17.38 6.78 -0.72
N LEU A 243 16.15 6.51 -1.17
CA LEU A 243 14.97 7.20 -0.62
C LEU A 243 14.81 6.94 0.88
N GLY A 244 15.18 5.75 1.36
CA GLY A 244 15.18 5.39 2.77
C GLY A 244 16.30 6.02 3.61
N THR A 245 17.36 6.58 2.99
CA THR A 245 18.38 7.33 3.73
C THR A 245 18.03 8.80 3.90
N ILE A 246 17.19 9.38 3.03
CA ILE A 246 16.84 10.81 3.08
C ILE A 246 16.13 11.11 4.41
N PRO A 247 16.61 12.10 5.20
CA PRO A 247 16.06 12.40 6.51
C PRO A 247 14.71 13.13 6.41
N MET A 248 13.61 12.39 6.30
CA MET A 248 12.27 12.97 6.10
C MET A 248 11.41 13.04 7.37
N MET A 249 11.57 12.07 8.27
CA MET A 249 10.63 11.83 9.37
C MET A 249 11.12 12.48 10.67
N PHE A 250 10.66 13.71 10.94
CA PHE A 250 10.98 14.43 12.19
C PHE A 250 9.78 14.63 13.10
N ASN A 251 8.63 14.96 12.54
CA ASN A 251 7.38 15.15 13.28
C ASN A 251 6.35 14.15 12.79
N VAL A 252 5.78 13.36 13.69
CA VAL A 252 4.78 12.32 13.39
C VAL A 252 3.52 12.61 14.16
N VAL A 253 2.37 12.55 13.48
CA VAL A 253 1.05 12.64 14.09
C VAL A 253 0.32 11.32 13.89
N ILE A 254 -0.12 10.70 14.97
CA ILE A 254 -0.92 9.47 14.96
C ILE A 254 -2.31 9.82 15.47
N LEU A 255 -3.35 9.39 14.76
CA LEU A 255 -4.74 9.64 15.13
C LEU A 255 -5.34 8.40 15.78
N SER A 256 -5.86 8.54 17.00
CA SER A 256 -6.64 7.50 17.69
C SER A 256 -7.81 8.15 18.42
N PRO A 257 -8.86 8.54 17.70
CA PRO A 257 -9.90 9.40 18.25
C PRO A 257 -10.82 8.70 19.27
N HIS A 258 -11.15 7.42 19.05
CA HIS A 258 -12.07 6.68 19.92
C HIS A 258 -11.35 5.98 21.07
N GLY A 259 -12.13 5.55 22.06
CA GLY A 259 -11.66 4.79 23.22
C GLY A 259 -10.88 5.62 24.23
N TYR A 260 -10.58 4.99 25.36
CA TYR A 260 -9.77 5.57 26.43
C TYR A 260 -8.29 5.30 26.13
N PHE A 261 -7.55 6.28 25.60
CA PHE A 261 -6.13 6.10 25.30
C PHE A 261 -5.30 6.60 26.48
N ALA A 262 -4.79 5.66 27.27
CA ALA A 262 -3.87 5.95 28.37
C ALA A 262 -2.83 4.83 28.50
N GLN A 263 -1.76 5.13 29.23
CA GLN A 263 -0.65 4.19 29.48
C GLN A 263 -0.98 3.14 30.55
N SER A 264 -2.01 3.37 31.36
CA SER A 264 -2.44 2.47 32.43
C SER A 264 -3.94 2.64 32.71
N ASN A 265 -4.53 1.64 33.37
CA ASN A 265 -5.90 1.67 33.92
C ASN A 265 -7.04 1.91 32.90
N VAL A 266 -6.83 1.65 31.61
CA VAL A 266 -7.86 1.80 30.56
C VAL A 266 -8.16 0.50 29.80
N LEU A 267 -7.29 -0.52 29.92
CA LEU A 267 -7.48 -1.78 29.22
C LEU A 267 -8.74 -2.49 29.74
N GLY A 268 -9.62 -2.87 28.80
CA GLY A 268 -10.90 -3.52 29.10
C GLY A 268 -12.09 -2.56 29.21
N TYR A 269 -11.86 -1.25 29.07
CA TYR A 269 -12.95 -0.28 28.93
C TYR A 269 -13.56 -0.38 27.53
N PRO A 270 -14.80 0.10 27.32
CA PRO A 270 -15.41 0.15 25.99
C PRO A 270 -14.48 0.80 24.98
N ASP A 271 -14.42 0.22 23.78
CA ASP A 271 -13.58 0.65 22.66
C ASP A 271 -12.07 0.75 22.97
N THR A 272 -11.62 0.10 24.05
CA THR A 272 -10.24 0.20 24.53
C THR A 272 -9.60 -1.20 24.66
N GLY A 273 -8.71 -1.50 23.72
CA GLY A 273 -8.07 -2.82 23.66
C GLY A 273 -6.74 -2.80 22.94
N GLY A 274 -6.52 -3.79 22.06
CA GLY A 274 -5.24 -4.02 21.38
C GLY A 274 -4.72 -2.82 20.60
N GLN A 275 -5.59 -1.93 20.10
CA GLN A 275 -5.18 -0.70 19.40
C GLN A 275 -4.32 0.22 20.26
N VAL A 276 -4.67 0.40 21.54
CA VAL A 276 -3.90 1.28 22.44
C VAL A 276 -2.52 0.71 22.70
N VAL A 277 -2.45 -0.59 23.00
CA VAL A 277 -1.18 -1.30 23.20
C VAL A 277 -0.31 -1.22 21.93
N TYR A 278 -0.92 -1.48 20.77
CA TYR A 278 -0.24 -1.42 19.48
C TYR A 278 0.39 -0.04 19.21
N ILE A 279 -0.37 1.04 19.40
CA ILE A 279 0.15 2.40 19.15
C ILE A 279 1.24 2.75 20.18
N LEU A 280 1.07 2.42 21.45
CA LEU A 280 2.07 2.70 22.49
C LEU A 280 3.40 1.98 22.23
N ASP A 281 3.37 0.75 21.74
CA ASP A 281 4.58 0.02 21.38
C ASP A 281 5.17 0.54 20.05
N GLN A 282 4.32 0.88 19.09
CA GLN A 282 4.71 1.47 17.81
C GLN A 282 5.49 2.78 18.02
N VAL A 283 5.01 3.71 18.85
CA VAL A 283 5.68 5.01 19.03
C VAL A 283 7.04 4.89 19.67
N ARG A 284 7.24 3.94 20.60
CA ARG A 284 8.54 3.69 21.23
C ARG A 284 9.54 3.14 20.20
N ALA A 285 9.12 2.18 19.40
CA ALA A 285 9.97 1.62 18.34
C ALA A 285 10.29 2.69 17.27
N LEU A 286 9.29 3.47 16.87
CA LEU A 286 9.42 4.52 15.86
C LEU A 286 10.34 5.64 16.33
N GLU A 287 10.20 6.11 17.57
CA GLU A 287 11.08 7.14 18.15
C GLU A 287 12.55 6.71 18.14
N ASN A 288 12.85 5.47 18.53
CA ASN A 288 14.20 4.93 18.50
C ASN A 288 14.79 4.89 17.09
N GLU A 289 14.01 4.45 16.09
CA GLU A 289 14.44 4.44 14.70
C GLU A 289 14.62 5.87 14.15
N MET A 290 13.72 6.80 14.49
CA MET A 290 13.85 8.21 14.11
C MET A 290 15.14 8.82 14.67
N LEU A 291 15.41 8.63 15.97
CA LEU A 291 16.64 9.11 16.61
C LEU A 291 17.89 8.53 15.95
N LEU A 292 17.89 7.22 15.66
CA LEU A 292 18.99 6.55 14.99
C LEU A 292 19.24 7.13 13.60
N ARG A 293 18.19 7.31 12.79
CA ARG A 293 18.29 7.83 11.42
C ARG A 293 18.75 9.28 11.40
N ILE A 294 18.20 10.13 12.26
CA ILE A 294 18.59 11.53 12.39
C ILE A 294 20.09 11.63 12.73
N LYS A 295 20.53 10.84 13.71
CA LYS A 295 21.95 10.79 14.10
C LYS A 295 22.83 10.32 12.95
N GLN A 296 22.47 9.22 12.29
CA GLN A 296 23.23 8.68 11.16
C GLN A 296 23.34 9.65 9.99
N GLN A 297 22.40 10.58 9.82
CA GLN A 297 22.48 11.62 8.79
C GLN A 297 23.23 12.89 9.21
N GLY A 298 23.86 12.88 10.39
CA GLY A 298 24.64 14.02 10.89
C GLY A 298 23.77 15.21 11.29
N LEU A 299 22.52 14.95 11.69
CA LEU A 299 21.56 15.97 12.09
C LEU A 299 21.38 15.97 13.62
N ASP A 300 21.19 17.16 14.18
CA ASP A 300 20.87 17.36 15.60
C ASP A 300 19.43 17.86 15.73
N ILE A 301 18.48 16.99 15.39
CA ILE A 301 17.05 17.27 15.43
C ILE A 301 16.40 16.37 16.47
N THR A 302 15.68 16.95 17.42
CA THR A 302 14.82 16.18 18.31
C THR A 302 13.52 15.82 17.57
N PRO A 303 13.22 14.52 17.36
CA PRO A 303 11.96 14.11 16.76
C PRO A 303 10.79 14.38 17.72
N LYS A 304 9.57 14.48 17.17
CA LYS A 304 8.36 14.64 17.96
C LYS A 304 7.26 13.74 17.44
N ILE A 305 6.68 12.93 18.32
CA ILE A 305 5.52 12.10 18.01
C ILE A 305 4.34 12.61 18.84
N LEU A 306 3.22 12.88 18.18
CA LEU A 306 1.97 13.30 18.81
C LEU A 306 0.89 12.26 18.53
N ILE A 307 0.31 11.70 19.59
CA ILE A 307 -0.89 10.87 19.50
C ILE A 307 -2.07 11.79 19.80
N ASN A 308 -2.90 12.06 18.80
CA ASN A 308 -4.05 12.92 18.94
C ASN A 308 -5.30 12.09 19.26
N GLN A 309 -5.88 12.38 20.43
CA GLN A 309 -7.22 11.95 20.79
C GLN A 309 -8.19 13.09 20.47
N VAL A 310 -9.23 12.79 19.69
CA VAL A 310 -10.36 13.71 19.56
C VAL A 310 -11.25 13.42 20.75
N VAL A 311 -11.09 14.20 21.82
CA VAL A 311 -12.06 14.19 22.92
C VAL A 311 -13.34 14.79 22.36
N ALA A 312 -14.35 13.95 22.14
CA ALA A 312 -15.72 14.38 21.84
C ALA A 312 -16.42 14.83 23.13
#